data_AF-A0A9E0LWD0-F1
#
_entry.id   AF-A0A9E0LWD0-F1
#
_cell.length_a   1.000
_cell.length_b   1.000
_cell.length_c   1.000
_cell.angle_alpha   90.00
_cell.angle_beta   90.00
_cell.angle_gamma   90.00
#
_symmetry.space_group_name_H-M   'P 1'
#
loop_
_entity.id
_entity.type
_entity.pdbx_description
1 polymer ?
#
loop_
_entity_poly.entity_id
_entity_poly.type
_entity_poly.pdbx_seq_one_letter_code
_entity_poly.pdbx_strand_id
1 'polypeptide(L)'
;YCFRWPQFVGMPGLKFEARTSSDLTAYLAEHTEVTDVLVTGGDPMIMKSAALRAHLEPLLRPEYAHVQSIRIGSKALAYWPQRFVTDDDADDLLRFFSQVVASGRHLALMAHFSHPRELSTELVREAIARIRSTGAEIRMQAPLVRAVNDDSAIWSEMWRTGVRLGLVPYYMFVERDTGPKNYFEVPLARAYQIYRDAYQQVSGLARTVRGPSMSAMPGKVRVLGVQTVGSEKVFVLDLLQARNPLWVGRPFFARFNPRATWFDQLEPALGEDHFFFEGVRERTPEEKRLLALPVAS
;
A
#
# COMPACT_ATOMS: atom_id res chain seq x y z
N TYR A 1 -0.36 -14.28 6.64
CA TYR A 1 -0.61 -12.87 6.29
C TYR A 1 0.10 -12.36 5.03
N CYS A 2 1.11 -13.03 4.45
CA CYS A 2 1.67 -12.56 3.18
C CYS A 2 0.60 -12.66 2.08
N PHE A 3 0.02 -11.53 1.66
CA PHE A 3 -1.04 -11.51 0.65
C PHE A 3 -0.62 -12.18 -0.67
N ARG A 4 0.66 -12.10 -1.02
CA ARG A 4 1.19 -12.68 -2.25
C ARG A 4 1.83 -14.05 -2.05
N TRP A 5 1.47 -14.75 -0.98
CA TRP A 5 1.88 -16.13 -0.74
C TRP A 5 1.73 -17.05 -1.98
N PRO A 6 0.72 -16.91 -2.88
CA PRO A 6 0.62 -17.75 -4.07
C PRO A 6 1.82 -17.63 -5.02
N GLN A 7 2.51 -16.48 -5.02
CA GLN A 7 3.72 -16.27 -5.83
C GLN A 7 4.91 -17.10 -5.35
N PHE A 8 4.92 -17.47 -4.07
CA PHE A 8 6.03 -18.16 -3.40
C PHE A 8 5.82 -19.66 -3.21
N VAL A 9 4.57 -20.15 -3.32
CA VAL A 9 4.23 -21.58 -3.15
C VAL A 9 4.15 -22.36 -4.46
N GLY A 10 4.70 -21.83 -5.55
CA GLY A 10 4.81 -22.57 -6.81
C GLY A 10 3.47 -22.84 -7.52
N MET A 11 2.44 -22.01 -7.31
CA MET A 11 1.16 -22.13 -8.03
C MET A 11 1.27 -21.45 -9.42
N PRO A 12 1.36 -22.21 -10.53
CA PRO A 12 1.74 -21.66 -11.84
C PRO A 12 0.73 -20.68 -12.42
N GLY A 13 -0.55 -20.78 -12.06
CA GLY A 13 -1.64 -19.96 -12.61
C GLY A 13 -1.85 -18.58 -11.97
N LEU A 14 -1.05 -18.20 -10.96
CA LEU A 14 -1.20 -16.94 -10.20
C LEU A 14 0.07 -16.07 -10.20
N LYS A 15 1.09 -16.44 -11.00
CA LYS A 15 2.28 -15.62 -11.19
C LYS A 15 1.99 -14.52 -12.21
N PHE A 16 2.05 -13.26 -11.77
CA PHE A 16 2.18 -12.13 -12.69
C PHE A 16 3.62 -12.09 -13.19
N GLU A 17 3.86 -12.63 -14.38
CA GLU A 17 5.12 -12.45 -15.10
C GLU A 17 5.06 -11.16 -15.89
N ALA A 18 5.63 -10.07 -15.37
CA ALA A 18 6.10 -9.01 -16.27
C ALA A 18 7.31 -9.59 -17.00
N ARG A 19 7.09 -10.08 -18.22
CA ARG A 19 8.05 -10.93 -18.93
C ARG A 19 9.36 -10.20 -19.23
N THR A 20 9.35 -8.88 -19.37
CA THR A 20 10.57 -8.05 -19.58
C THR A 20 10.35 -6.57 -19.19
N SER A 21 11.44 -5.81 -19.04
CA SER A 21 11.38 -4.33 -18.95
C SER A 21 10.90 -3.67 -20.25
N SER A 22 11.10 -4.31 -21.40
CA SER A 22 10.63 -3.83 -22.71
C SER A 22 9.11 -3.72 -22.77
N ASP A 23 8.37 -4.69 -22.22
CA ASP A 23 6.90 -4.67 -22.23
C ASP A 23 6.35 -3.47 -21.44
N LEU A 24 6.97 -3.16 -20.30
CA LEU A 24 6.60 -1.99 -19.48
C LEU A 24 6.85 -0.68 -20.23
N THR A 25 8.02 -0.54 -20.85
CA THR A 25 8.37 0.68 -21.58
C THR A 25 7.53 0.89 -22.83
N ALA A 26 7.11 -0.19 -23.51
CA ALA A 26 6.19 -0.11 -24.64
C ALA A 26 4.81 0.37 -24.18
N TYR A 27 4.28 -0.21 -23.09
CA TYR A 27 3.03 0.20 -22.49
C TYR A 27 3.04 1.69 -22.09
N LEU A 28 4.08 2.14 -21.37
CA LEU A 28 4.19 3.53 -20.93
C LEU A 28 4.36 4.52 -22.10
N ALA A 29 4.92 4.08 -23.22
CA ALA A 29 5.00 4.94 -24.41
C ALA A 29 3.62 5.22 -25.01
N GLU A 30 2.69 4.26 -24.91
CA GLU A 30 1.32 4.40 -25.39
C GLU A 30 0.38 5.06 -24.37
N HIS A 31 0.72 5.02 -23.08
CA HIS A 31 -0.13 5.43 -21.94
C HIS A 31 0.47 6.58 -21.13
N THR A 32 0.61 7.76 -21.75
CA THR A 32 1.21 8.95 -21.11
C THR A 32 0.41 9.51 -19.92
N GLU A 33 -0.84 9.08 -19.73
CA GLU A 33 -1.65 9.38 -18.55
C GLU A 33 -1.15 8.70 -17.27
N VAL A 34 -0.25 7.71 -17.38
CA VAL A 34 0.32 6.98 -16.23
C VAL A 34 1.47 7.75 -15.63
N THR A 35 1.25 8.39 -14.48
CA THR A 35 2.27 9.23 -13.83
C THR A 35 3.02 8.55 -12.68
N ASP A 36 2.55 7.38 -12.22
CA ASP A 36 3.09 6.65 -11.07
C ASP A 36 3.28 5.17 -11.39
N VAL A 37 4.47 4.64 -11.10
CA VAL A 37 4.82 3.23 -11.31
C VAL A 37 5.16 2.59 -9.96
N LEU A 38 4.42 1.55 -9.58
CA LEU A 38 4.68 0.76 -8.38
C LEU A 38 5.35 -0.58 -8.72
N VAL A 39 6.61 -0.72 -8.33
CA VAL A 39 7.37 -1.97 -8.39
C VAL A 39 7.02 -2.83 -7.18
N THR A 40 6.42 -3.98 -7.44
CA THR A 40 5.88 -4.84 -6.40
C THR A 40 5.72 -6.28 -6.93
N GLY A 41 5.21 -7.20 -6.13
CA GLY A 41 5.18 -8.64 -6.43
C GLY A 41 5.66 -9.42 -5.23
N GLY A 42 6.75 -10.16 -5.33
CA GLY A 42 7.39 -10.72 -4.14
C GLY A 42 7.97 -9.63 -3.23
N ASP A 43 9.28 -9.52 -3.20
CA ASP A 43 9.97 -8.35 -2.66
C ASP A 43 11.00 -7.87 -3.71
N PRO A 44 10.80 -6.71 -4.36
CA PRO A 44 11.72 -6.23 -5.39
C PRO A 44 13.15 -6.01 -4.89
N MET A 45 13.33 -5.77 -3.58
CA MET A 45 14.65 -5.56 -3.00
C MET A 45 15.43 -6.87 -2.80
N ILE A 46 14.82 -8.03 -3.07
CA ILE A 46 15.53 -9.31 -3.20
C ILE A 46 16.38 -9.38 -4.47
N MET A 47 16.05 -8.58 -5.48
CA MET A 47 16.86 -8.50 -6.69
C MET A 47 18.21 -7.80 -6.41
N LYS A 48 19.27 -8.32 -7.05
CA LYS A 48 20.56 -7.63 -7.16
C LYS A 48 20.37 -6.26 -7.81
N SER A 49 21.19 -5.29 -7.44
CA SER A 49 21.09 -3.89 -7.85
C SER A 49 21.07 -3.73 -9.37
N ALA A 50 21.86 -4.53 -10.08
CA ALA A 50 21.88 -4.54 -11.55
C ALA A 50 20.54 -4.95 -12.18
N ALA A 51 19.86 -5.96 -11.62
CA ALA A 51 18.56 -6.40 -12.13
C ALA A 51 17.47 -5.35 -11.86
N LEU A 52 17.43 -4.78 -10.65
CA LEU A 52 16.52 -3.68 -10.34
C LEU A 52 16.74 -2.48 -11.28
N ARG A 53 18.00 -2.10 -11.50
CA ARG A 53 18.38 -1.03 -12.44
C ARG A 53 17.87 -1.31 -13.85
N ALA A 54 18.07 -2.51 -14.37
CA ALA A 54 17.61 -2.88 -15.72
C ALA A 54 16.09 -2.70 -15.92
N HIS A 55 15.29 -2.79 -14.85
CA HIS A 55 13.85 -2.54 -14.92
C HIS A 55 13.47 -1.05 -14.82
N LEU A 56 14.21 -0.25 -14.06
CA LEU A 56 13.81 1.12 -13.71
C LEU A 56 14.58 2.22 -14.44
N GLU A 57 15.83 1.97 -14.82
CA GLU A 57 16.65 2.92 -15.58
C GLU A 57 16.02 3.31 -16.93
N PRO A 58 15.37 2.39 -17.69
CA PRO A 58 14.68 2.78 -18.92
C PRO A 58 13.59 3.83 -18.71
N LEU A 59 12.96 3.86 -17.53
CA LEU A 59 11.93 4.83 -17.16
C LEU A 59 12.51 6.22 -16.94
N LEU A 60 13.84 6.36 -16.88
CA LEU A 60 14.50 7.65 -16.66
C LEU A 60 14.64 8.49 -17.92
N ARG A 61 14.44 7.89 -19.10
CA ARG A 61 14.60 8.55 -20.40
C ARG A 61 13.59 9.68 -20.62
N PRO A 62 13.91 10.69 -21.46
CA PRO A 62 13.02 11.82 -21.72
C PRO A 62 11.64 11.45 -22.26
N GLU A 63 11.51 10.38 -23.07
CA GLU A 63 10.20 9.95 -23.57
C GLU A 63 9.24 9.50 -22.46
N TYR A 64 9.76 9.12 -21.28
CA TYR A 64 8.99 8.75 -20.09
C TYR A 64 8.95 9.85 -19.04
N ALA A 65 9.13 11.12 -19.44
CA ALA A 65 9.06 12.26 -18.53
C ALA A 65 7.69 12.41 -17.85
N HIS A 66 6.63 11.80 -18.38
CA HIS A 66 5.31 11.77 -17.76
C HIS A 66 5.27 10.92 -16.48
N VAL A 67 6.17 9.95 -16.32
CA VAL A 67 6.33 9.15 -15.09
C VAL A 67 7.04 9.99 -14.03
N GLN A 68 6.26 10.57 -13.12
CA GLN A 68 6.73 11.46 -12.06
C GLN A 68 7.18 10.71 -10.81
N SER A 69 6.57 9.55 -10.53
CA SER A 69 6.78 8.83 -9.28
C SER A 69 7.10 7.36 -9.52
N ILE A 70 8.12 6.87 -8.83
CA ILE A 70 8.49 5.45 -8.77
C ILE A 70 8.38 5.01 -7.33
N ARG A 71 7.54 4.01 -7.08
CA ARG A 71 7.33 3.43 -5.76
C ARG A 71 7.85 2.00 -5.73
N ILE A 72 8.52 1.60 -4.66
CA ILE A 72 9.06 0.24 -4.49
C ILE A 72 8.45 -0.35 -3.22
N GLY A 73 7.58 -1.35 -3.34
CA GLY A 73 6.98 -2.03 -2.20
C GLY A 73 7.84 -3.17 -1.68
N SER A 74 8.38 -3.05 -0.46
CA SER A 74 9.35 -3.99 0.10
C SER A 74 9.22 -4.16 1.61
N LYS A 75 9.49 -5.38 2.10
CA LYS A 75 9.70 -5.67 3.54
C LYS A 75 11.20 -5.79 3.88
N ALA A 76 12.10 -5.82 2.89
CA ALA A 76 13.54 -6.00 3.09
C ALA A 76 14.12 -5.03 4.12
N LEU A 77 13.65 -3.77 4.17
CA LEU A 77 14.13 -2.81 5.17
C LEU A 77 13.91 -3.28 6.62
N ALA A 78 12.87 -4.07 6.88
CA ALA A 78 12.55 -4.58 8.22
C ALA A 78 13.29 -5.90 8.55
N TYR A 79 13.41 -6.84 7.60
CA TYR A 79 13.96 -8.18 7.87
C TYR A 79 15.37 -8.43 7.32
N TRP A 80 15.80 -7.64 6.35
CA TRP A 80 17.10 -7.76 5.68
C TRP A 80 17.70 -6.36 5.37
N PRO A 81 17.97 -5.55 6.41
CA PRO A 81 18.54 -4.20 6.25
C PRO A 81 19.95 -4.20 5.63
N GLN A 82 20.66 -5.33 5.65
CA GLN A 82 21.96 -5.53 5.00
C GLN A 82 21.93 -5.12 3.52
N ARG A 83 20.77 -5.30 2.86
CA ARG A 83 20.51 -4.88 1.47
C ARG A 83 20.87 -3.42 1.17
N PHE A 84 20.81 -2.56 2.19
CA PHE A 84 21.05 -1.12 2.11
C PHE A 84 22.33 -0.69 2.85
N VAL A 85 23.05 -1.62 3.49
CA VAL A 85 24.18 -1.29 4.36
C VAL A 85 25.43 -2.10 4.04
N THR A 86 25.36 -3.42 4.08
CA THR A 86 26.54 -4.31 4.10
C THR A 86 26.64 -5.28 2.93
N ASP A 87 25.55 -5.48 2.18
CA ASP A 87 25.60 -6.34 1.00
C ASP A 87 26.54 -5.75 -0.05
N ASP A 88 27.15 -6.63 -0.85
CA ASP A 88 28.17 -6.32 -1.86
C ASP A 88 27.75 -5.22 -2.85
N ASP A 89 26.46 -5.15 -3.18
CA ASP A 89 25.89 -4.18 -4.12
C ASP A 89 25.01 -3.10 -3.46
N ALA A 90 25.10 -2.93 -2.13
CA ALA A 90 24.32 -1.94 -1.38
C ALA A 90 24.63 -0.50 -1.82
N ASP A 91 25.91 -0.18 -2.04
CA ASP A 91 26.32 1.15 -2.51
C ASP A 91 25.85 1.42 -3.94
N ASP A 92 25.83 0.39 -4.80
CA ASP A 92 25.28 0.51 -6.17
C ASP A 92 23.78 0.77 -6.16
N LEU A 93 23.04 0.13 -5.24
CA LEU A 93 21.62 0.39 -5.05
C LEU A 93 21.36 1.85 -4.67
N LEU A 94 22.09 2.36 -3.67
CA LEU A 94 21.89 3.72 -3.18
C LEU A 94 22.33 4.77 -4.21
N ARG A 95 23.43 4.52 -4.95
CA ARG A 95 23.80 5.35 -6.11
C ARG A 95 22.69 5.38 -7.15
N PHE A 96 22.06 4.25 -7.43
CA PHE A 96 20.93 4.19 -8.35
C PHE A 96 19.72 4.99 -7.84
N PHE A 97 19.40 4.90 -6.55
CA PHE A 97 18.33 5.70 -5.95
C PHE A 97 18.60 7.21 -6.11
N SER A 98 19.83 7.65 -5.85
CA SER A 98 20.23 9.04 -6.07
C SER A 98 20.09 9.47 -7.54
N GLN A 99 20.39 8.58 -8.50
CA GLN A 99 20.21 8.86 -9.93
C GLN A 99 18.73 9.00 -10.31
N VAL A 100 17.85 8.14 -9.77
CA VAL A 100 16.40 8.27 -9.98
C VAL A 100 15.91 9.62 -9.47
N VAL A 101 16.30 10.01 -8.25
CA VAL A 101 15.91 11.30 -7.66
C VAL A 101 16.49 12.48 -8.46
N ALA A 102 17.77 12.41 -8.85
CA ALA A 102 18.43 13.44 -9.65
C ALA A 102 17.81 13.63 -11.04
N SER A 103 17.12 12.61 -11.56
CA SER A 103 16.35 12.71 -12.81
C SER A 103 15.07 13.57 -12.68
N GLY A 104 14.77 14.07 -11.48
CA GLY A 104 13.56 14.85 -11.18
C GLY A 104 12.36 14.01 -10.73
N ARG A 105 12.53 12.68 -10.61
CA ARG A 105 11.46 11.75 -10.22
C ARG A 105 11.38 11.62 -8.71
N HIS A 106 10.16 11.49 -8.20
CA HIS A 106 9.92 11.13 -6.82
C HIS A 106 10.12 9.62 -6.61
N LEU A 107 11.13 9.24 -5.83
CA LEU A 107 11.36 7.85 -5.44
C LEU A 107 10.84 7.60 -4.03
N ALA A 108 9.96 6.62 -3.86
CA ALA A 108 9.46 6.22 -2.54
C ALA A 108 9.62 4.71 -2.29
N LEU A 109 10.29 4.36 -1.20
CA LEU A 109 10.30 3.01 -0.66
C LEU A 109 9.07 2.81 0.24
N MET A 110 8.13 1.98 -0.20
CA MET A 110 6.95 1.60 0.56
C MET A 110 7.33 0.46 1.52
N ALA A 111 7.90 0.81 2.66
CA ALA A 111 8.47 -0.11 3.63
C ALA A 111 7.41 -0.78 4.51
N HIS A 112 7.50 -2.11 4.65
CA HIS A 112 6.59 -2.91 5.47
C HIS A 112 7.11 -3.13 6.89
N PHE A 113 6.64 -2.32 7.84
CA PHE A 113 6.90 -2.49 9.27
C PHE A 113 5.62 -2.91 9.99
N SER A 114 5.64 -4.09 10.58
CA SER A 114 4.54 -4.70 11.31
C SER A 114 4.62 -4.46 12.82
N HIS A 115 5.81 -4.20 13.38
CA HIS A 115 5.98 -4.01 14.83
C HIS A 115 7.13 -3.02 15.14
N PRO A 116 7.05 -2.17 16.20
CA PRO A 116 8.11 -1.23 16.57
C PRO A 116 9.50 -1.84 16.75
N ARG A 117 9.57 -3.10 17.19
CA ARG A 117 10.82 -3.87 17.31
C ARG A 117 11.58 -4.00 15.99
N GLU A 118 10.90 -4.03 14.85
CA GLU A 118 11.58 -4.06 13.54
C GLU A 118 12.32 -2.74 13.26
N LEU A 119 11.96 -1.63 13.92
CA LEU A 119 12.63 -0.33 13.82
C LEU A 119 13.70 -0.12 14.92
N SER A 120 13.90 -1.09 15.82
CA SER A 120 14.71 -0.86 17.02
C SER A 120 16.20 -1.09 16.80
N THR A 121 16.59 -1.86 15.78
CA THR A 121 17.99 -2.25 15.55
C THR A 121 18.79 -1.13 14.89
N GLU A 122 20.06 -1.00 15.27
CA GLU A 122 20.97 0.00 14.69
C GLU A 122 21.14 -0.19 13.18
N LEU A 123 21.18 -1.45 12.71
CA LEU A 123 21.33 -1.73 11.28
C LEU A 123 20.13 -1.23 10.46
N VAL A 124 18.90 -1.34 10.98
CA VAL A 124 17.71 -0.77 10.33
C VAL A 124 17.75 0.76 10.37
N ARG A 125 18.17 1.37 11.47
CA ARG A 125 18.31 2.84 11.57
C ARG A 125 19.34 3.38 10.58
N GLU A 126 20.46 2.69 10.42
CA GLU A 126 21.48 3.02 9.43
C GLU A 126 20.95 2.88 8.00
N ALA A 127 20.27 1.77 7.69
CA ALA A 127 19.62 1.58 6.40
C ALA A 127 18.63 2.70 6.07
N ILE A 128 17.81 3.12 7.04
CA ILE A 128 16.89 4.26 6.90
C ILE A 128 17.64 5.55 6.59
N ALA A 129 18.71 5.85 7.34
CA ALA A 129 19.51 7.05 7.12
C ALA A 129 20.14 7.07 5.72
N ARG A 130 20.71 5.93 5.29
CA ARG A 130 21.33 5.73 3.98
C ARG A 130 20.34 5.84 2.82
N ILE A 131 19.14 5.27 2.94
CA ILE A 131 18.11 5.44 1.90
C ILE A 131 17.68 6.90 1.80
N ARG A 132 17.42 7.56 2.94
CA ARG A 132 16.96 8.96 2.95
C ARG A 132 18.01 9.93 2.42
N SER A 133 19.31 9.65 2.59
CA SER A 133 20.38 10.52 2.06
C SER A 133 20.46 10.53 0.53
N THR A 134 19.83 9.57 -0.15
CA THR A 134 19.67 9.57 -1.61
C THR A 134 18.61 10.57 -2.11
N GLY A 135 17.79 11.10 -1.19
CA GLY A 135 16.61 11.91 -1.49
C GLY A 135 15.32 11.10 -1.64
N ALA A 136 15.38 9.77 -1.56
CA ALA A 136 14.20 8.91 -1.56
C ALA A 136 13.38 9.07 -0.26
N GLU A 137 12.05 9.05 -0.39
CA GLU A 137 11.15 8.97 0.77
C GLU A 137 10.94 7.52 1.22
N ILE A 138 10.73 7.32 2.52
CA ILE A 138 10.32 6.01 3.06
C ILE A 138 8.92 6.15 3.64
N ARG A 139 7.98 5.37 3.10
CA ARG A 139 6.56 5.35 3.49
C ARG A 139 6.22 4.04 4.18
N MET A 140 5.69 4.09 5.39
CA MET A 140 5.41 2.89 6.19
C MET A 140 3.99 2.37 5.95
N GLN A 141 3.88 1.07 5.70
CA GLN A 141 2.59 0.40 5.60
C GLN A 141 2.63 -1.00 6.22
N ALA A 142 1.53 -1.45 6.80
CA ALA A 142 1.42 -2.84 7.24
C ALA A 142 -0.04 -3.29 7.36
N PRO A 143 -0.29 -4.62 7.26
CA PRO A 143 -1.54 -5.19 7.72
C PRO A 143 -1.63 -5.17 9.25
N LEU A 144 -2.85 -5.00 9.74
CA LEU A 144 -3.28 -5.36 11.09
C LEU A 144 -3.37 -6.88 11.18
N VAL A 145 -2.60 -7.47 12.10
CA VAL A 145 -2.42 -8.90 12.24
C VAL A 145 -2.63 -9.27 13.70
N ARG A 146 -3.59 -10.17 13.95
CA ARG A 146 -3.89 -10.70 15.28
C ARG A 146 -2.64 -11.31 15.93
N ALA A 147 -2.48 -11.06 17.23
CA ALA A 147 -1.33 -11.51 18.04
C ALA A 147 0.04 -10.98 17.62
N VAL A 148 0.10 -10.01 16.69
CA VAL A 148 1.35 -9.36 16.26
C VAL A 148 1.27 -7.86 16.53
N ASN A 149 0.24 -7.19 16.02
CA ASN A 149 0.09 -5.74 16.13
C ASN A 149 -1.38 -5.31 16.31
N ASP A 150 -2.22 -6.17 16.87
CA ASP A 150 -3.64 -5.91 17.16
C ASP A 150 -3.88 -5.08 18.44
N ASP A 151 -3.00 -4.12 18.69
CA ASP A 151 -3.04 -3.19 19.81
C ASP A 151 -2.74 -1.75 19.34
N SER A 152 -3.56 -0.80 19.79
CA SER A 152 -3.39 0.62 19.48
C SER A 152 -2.06 1.21 19.96
N ALA A 153 -1.52 0.73 21.08
CA ALA A 153 -0.24 1.16 21.62
C ALA A 153 0.91 0.79 20.68
N ILE A 154 0.87 -0.42 20.11
CA ILE A 154 1.87 -0.89 19.13
C ILE A 154 1.88 0.00 17.89
N TRP A 155 0.71 0.32 17.33
CA TRP A 155 0.61 1.21 16.17
C TRP A 155 1.07 2.63 16.46
N SER A 156 0.64 3.20 17.58
CA SER A 156 1.05 4.57 17.96
C SER A 156 2.55 4.67 18.23
N GLU A 157 3.17 3.67 18.85
CA GLU A 157 4.63 3.58 19.02
C GLU A 157 5.35 3.45 17.67
N MET A 158 4.85 2.58 16.78
CA MET A 158 5.44 2.35 15.48
C MET A 158 5.41 3.62 14.62
N TRP A 159 4.28 4.32 14.56
CA TRP A 159 4.16 5.57 13.81
C TRP A 159 5.02 6.69 14.40
N ARG A 160 5.02 6.88 15.73
CA ARG A 160 5.89 7.87 16.38
C ARG A 160 7.38 7.59 16.14
N THR A 161 7.77 6.32 16.20
CA THR A 161 9.16 5.91 15.93
C THR A 161 9.54 6.11 14.48
N GLY A 162 8.68 5.74 13.54
CA GLY A 162 8.92 5.99 12.12
C GLY A 162 9.06 7.50 11.83
N VAL A 163 8.14 8.33 12.34
CA VAL A 163 8.22 9.78 12.17
C VAL A 163 9.53 10.35 12.74
N ARG A 164 9.96 9.91 13.93
CA ARG A 164 11.24 10.33 14.52
C ARG A 164 12.45 9.99 13.65
N LEU A 165 12.39 8.90 12.91
CA LEU A 165 13.42 8.46 11.96
C LEU A 165 13.26 9.08 10.56
N GLY A 166 12.23 9.91 10.35
CA GLY A 166 11.95 10.59 9.09
C GLY A 166 11.17 9.75 8.07
N LEU A 167 10.45 8.73 8.52
CA LEU A 167 9.54 7.92 7.71
C LEU A 167 8.12 8.51 7.78
N VAL A 168 7.33 8.29 6.72
CA VAL A 168 5.95 8.79 6.60
C VAL A 168 4.96 7.64 6.81
N PRO A 169 4.14 7.63 7.86
CA PRO A 169 3.05 6.67 8.00
C PRO A 169 2.06 6.78 6.83
N TYR A 170 1.79 5.68 6.12
CA TYR A 170 1.03 5.68 4.87
C TYR A 170 -0.27 4.86 4.94
N TYR A 171 -0.19 3.55 5.17
CA TYR A 171 -1.39 2.70 5.27
C TYR A 171 -1.36 1.76 6.46
N MET A 172 -2.50 1.66 7.13
CA MET A 172 -2.88 0.52 7.94
C MET A 172 -3.89 -0.31 7.15
N PHE A 173 -3.47 -1.49 6.71
CA PHE A 173 -4.32 -2.41 5.96
C PHE A 173 -5.06 -3.36 6.90
N VAL A 174 -6.26 -3.77 6.51
CA VAL A 174 -6.86 -5.01 7.03
C VAL A 174 -6.14 -6.18 6.38
N GLU A 175 -5.87 -7.25 7.13
CA GLU A 175 -5.26 -8.46 6.56
C GLU A 175 -6.20 -9.09 5.54
N ARG A 176 -5.65 -9.40 4.36
CA ARG A 176 -6.42 -9.99 3.27
C ARG A 176 -6.54 -11.50 3.48
N ASP A 177 -7.65 -12.06 3.01
CA ASP A 177 -7.89 -13.50 3.02
C ASP A 177 -6.74 -14.27 2.35
N THR A 178 -5.92 -14.91 3.19
CA THR A 178 -4.84 -15.82 2.81
C THR A 178 -5.09 -17.19 3.45
N GLY A 179 -4.44 -18.26 2.96
CA GLY A 179 -4.66 -19.63 3.48
C GLY A 179 -4.76 -19.77 5.02
N PRO A 180 -3.95 -19.06 5.84
CA PRO A 180 -4.07 -19.06 7.30
C PRO A 180 -4.91 -17.89 7.90
N LYS A 181 -5.87 -17.32 7.17
CA LYS A 181 -6.67 -16.14 7.58
C LYS A 181 -7.19 -16.20 9.01
N ASN A 182 -7.80 -17.33 9.40
CA ASN A 182 -8.42 -17.49 10.73
C ASN A 182 -7.44 -17.29 11.90
N TYR A 183 -6.13 -17.41 11.65
CA TYR A 183 -5.10 -17.14 12.65
C TYR A 183 -4.79 -15.66 12.83
N PHE A 184 -4.95 -14.86 11.78
CA PHE A 184 -4.45 -13.48 11.67
C PHE A 184 -5.54 -12.42 11.57
N GLU A 185 -6.78 -12.80 11.23
CA GLU A 185 -7.87 -11.85 11.01
C GLU A 185 -8.29 -11.12 12.29
N VAL A 186 -8.73 -9.88 12.11
CA VAL A 186 -9.30 -9.02 13.17
C VAL A 186 -10.62 -8.46 12.65
N PRO A 187 -11.72 -8.52 13.43
CA PRO A 187 -13.00 -7.93 13.02
C PRO A 187 -12.86 -6.45 12.64
N LEU A 188 -13.54 -6.01 11.58
CA LEU A 188 -13.46 -4.64 11.05
C LEU A 188 -13.81 -3.59 12.11
N ALA A 189 -14.79 -3.88 12.96
CA ALA A 189 -15.14 -3.02 14.09
C ALA A 189 -13.97 -2.85 15.07
N ARG A 190 -13.23 -3.93 15.36
CA ARG A 190 -12.05 -3.91 16.21
C ARG A 190 -10.86 -3.25 15.52
N ALA A 191 -10.66 -3.49 14.22
CA ALA A 191 -9.63 -2.83 13.42
C ALA A 191 -9.81 -1.31 13.42
N TYR A 192 -11.05 -0.84 13.28
CA TYR A 192 -11.38 0.58 13.37
C TYR A 192 -11.10 1.15 14.78
N GLN A 193 -11.47 0.44 15.85
CA GLN A 193 -11.15 0.86 17.22
C GLN A 193 -9.63 1.00 17.42
N ILE A 194 -8.85 -0.02 17.04
CA ILE A 194 -7.38 0.00 17.15
C ILE A 194 -6.79 1.20 16.40
N TYR A 195 -7.22 1.41 15.15
CA TYR A 195 -6.78 2.55 14.35
C TYR A 195 -7.14 3.88 15.02
N ARG A 196 -8.39 4.06 15.43
CA ARG A 196 -8.89 5.30 16.06
C ARG A 196 -8.13 5.61 17.35
N ASP A 197 -7.94 4.61 18.21
CA ASP A 197 -7.28 4.77 19.51
C ASP A 197 -5.78 5.07 19.33
N ALA A 198 -5.13 4.46 18.33
CA ALA A 198 -3.75 4.78 17.98
C ALA A 198 -3.62 6.20 17.39
N TYR A 199 -4.56 6.60 16.53
CA TYR A 199 -4.58 7.89 15.84
C TYR A 199 -4.73 9.07 16.82
N GLN A 200 -5.44 8.86 17.92
CA GLN A 200 -5.57 9.86 19.01
C GLN A 200 -4.25 10.12 19.74
N GLN A 201 -3.34 9.13 19.79
CA GLN A 201 -2.10 9.16 20.56
C GLN A 201 -0.89 9.69 19.78
N VAL A 202 -1.07 10.12 18.53
CA VAL A 202 0.02 10.58 17.66
C VAL A 202 -0.19 12.01 17.16
N SER A 203 0.93 12.67 16.81
CA SER A 203 0.94 14.04 16.29
C SER A 203 0.43 14.12 14.85
N GLY A 204 0.17 15.33 14.36
CA GLY A 204 -0.26 15.58 12.98
C GLY A 204 0.66 14.96 11.92
N LEU A 205 1.96 14.87 12.20
CA LEU A 205 2.94 14.26 11.29
C LEU A 205 2.67 12.76 11.05
N ALA A 206 2.20 12.04 12.07
CA ALA A 206 1.86 10.63 11.95
C ALA A 206 0.47 10.40 11.36
N ARG A 207 -0.40 11.43 11.41
CA ARG A 207 -1.80 11.38 10.98
C ARG A 207 -1.99 11.38 9.47
N THR A 208 -0.91 11.33 8.70
CA THR A 208 -0.91 11.05 7.25
C THR A 208 -1.35 9.62 6.93
N VAL A 209 -1.29 8.71 7.92
CA VAL A 209 -1.71 7.31 7.77
C VAL A 209 -3.20 7.20 7.45
N ARG A 210 -3.53 6.36 6.48
CA ARG A 210 -4.92 6.04 6.10
C ARG A 210 -5.24 4.62 6.54
N GLY A 211 -6.39 4.42 7.18
CA GLY A 211 -6.84 3.08 7.56
C GLY A 211 -8.03 3.07 8.51
N PRO A 212 -8.46 1.88 8.95
CA PRO A 212 -8.07 0.59 8.37
C PRO A 212 -8.65 0.47 6.94
N SER A 213 -7.86 -0.06 6.01
CA SER A 213 -8.24 -0.12 4.58
C SER A 213 -8.06 -1.50 3.97
N MET A 214 -8.93 -1.83 3.01
CA MET A 214 -8.97 -3.10 2.29
C MET A 214 -8.79 -2.82 0.80
N SER A 215 -7.89 -3.53 0.13
CA SER A 215 -7.85 -3.57 -1.34
C SER A 215 -8.87 -4.61 -1.82
N ALA A 216 -10.09 -4.16 -2.08
CA ALA A 216 -11.22 -4.98 -2.52
C ALA A 216 -11.54 -4.75 -4.01
N MET A 217 -12.46 -5.53 -4.57
CA MET A 217 -12.87 -5.43 -5.98
C MET A 217 -13.28 -4.00 -6.41
N PRO A 218 -14.14 -3.25 -5.67
CA PRO A 218 -14.53 -1.90 -6.08
C PRO A 218 -13.39 -0.87 -6.00
N GLY A 219 -12.32 -1.22 -5.28
CA GLY A 219 -11.16 -0.37 -5.04
C GLY A 219 -10.66 -0.49 -3.59
N LYS A 220 -9.97 0.56 -3.13
CA LYS A 220 -9.43 0.62 -1.78
C LYS A 220 -10.50 1.15 -0.82
N VAL A 221 -11.23 0.24 -0.18
CA VAL A 221 -12.27 0.57 0.81
C VAL A 221 -11.62 0.92 2.14
N ARG A 222 -12.05 1.99 2.79
CA ARG A 222 -11.63 2.35 4.15
C ARG A 222 -12.82 2.36 5.08
N VAL A 223 -12.61 1.90 6.31
CA VAL A 223 -13.60 2.01 7.39
C VAL A 223 -13.44 3.37 8.06
N LEU A 224 -14.45 4.23 7.93
CA LEU A 224 -14.51 5.54 8.58
C LEU A 224 -15.05 5.44 10.01
N GLY A 225 -15.89 4.44 10.28
CA GLY A 225 -16.34 4.15 11.63
C GLY A 225 -17.55 3.23 11.70
N VAL A 226 -18.11 3.14 12.90
CA VAL A 226 -19.35 2.43 13.20
C VAL A 226 -20.31 3.46 13.79
N GLN A 227 -21.51 3.57 13.22
CA GLN A 227 -22.52 4.55 13.64
C GLN A 227 -23.91 3.90 13.73
N THR A 228 -24.82 4.58 14.42
CA THR A 228 -26.25 4.25 14.39
C THR A 228 -26.97 5.32 13.59
N VAL A 229 -27.65 4.93 12.51
CA VAL A 229 -28.45 5.81 11.65
C VAL A 229 -29.91 5.36 11.78
N GLY A 230 -30.74 6.21 12.36
CA GLY A 230 -32.09 5.81 12.79
C GLY A 230 -32.00 4.70 13.85
N SER A 231 -32.59 3.54 13.55
CA SER A 231 -32.51 2.34 14.40
C SER A 231 -31.46 1.32 13.95
N GLU A 232 -30.76 1.55 12.85
CA GLU A 232 -29.81 0.60 12.26
C GLU A 232 -28.37 0.94 12.64
N LYS A 233 -27.62 -0.06 13.09
CA LYS A 233 -26.17 0.06 13.30
C LYS A 233 -25.46 -0.30 12.01
N VAL A 234 -24.55 0.57 11.57
CA VAL A 234 -23.89 0.48 10.27
C VAL A 234 -22.38 0.70 10.37
N PHE A 235 -21.64 0.11 9.44
CA PHE A 235 -20.31 0.58 9.08
C PHE A 235 -20.43 1.78 8.15
N VAL A 236 -19.65 2.83 8.40
CA VAL A 236 -19.46 3.96 7.49
C VAL A 236 -18.15 3.74 6.74
N LEU A 237 -18.22 3.75 5.42
CA LEU A 237 -17.12 3.38 4.52
C LEU A 237 -16.92 4.46 3.44
N ASP A 238 -15.71 4.53 2.88
CA ASP A 238 -15.44 5.25 1.63
C ASP A 238 -14.43 4.50 0.77
N LEU A 239 -14.28 4.95 -0.49
CA LEU A 239 -13.26 4.45 -1.40
C LEU A 239 -12.12 5.48 -1.48
N LEU A 240 -10.93 5.10 -1.01
CA LEU A 240 -9.71 5.91 -1.14
C LEU A 240 -9.19 5.94 -2.58
N GLN A 241 -9.44 4.86 -3.31
CA GLN A 241 -9.06 4.66 -4.71
C GLN A 241 -10.12 3.76 -5.33
N ALA A 242 -10.55 4.06 -6.56
CA ALA A 242 -11.55 3.28 -7.28
C ALA A 242 -11.38 3.44 -8.79
N ARG A 243 -11.81 2.44 -9.56
CA ARG A 243 -11.77 2.47 -11.03
C ARG A 243 -12.56 3.63 -11.64
N ASN A 244 -13.62 4.07 -10.97
CA ASN A 244 -14.40 5.24 -11.35
C ASN A 244 -14.07 6.37 -10.36
N PRO A 245 -13.44 7.46 -10.83
CA PRO A 245 -13.05 8.58 -9.96
C PRO A 245 -14.22 9.20 -9.17
N LEU A 246 -15.45 9.12 -9.70
CA LEU A 246 -16.66 9.64 -9.03
C LEU A 246 -17.03 8.86 -7.75
N TRP A 247 -16.45 7.67 -7.55
CA TRP A 247 -16.68 6.87 -6.35
C TRP A 247 -15.72 7.25 -5.22
N VAL A 248 -14.61 7.90 -5.54
CA VAL A 248 -13.55 8.20 -4.57
C VAL A 248 -14.05 9.22 -3.55
N GLY A 249 -13.88 8.91 -2.26
CA GLY A 249 -14.30 9.75 -1.14
C GLY A 249 -15.81 9.81 -0.90
N ARG A 250 -16.64 9.17 -1.74
CA ARG A 250 -18.09 9.08 -1.53
C ARG A 250 -18.37 8.14 -0.34
N PRO A 251 -19.01 8.62 0.74
CA PRO A 251 -19.40 7.75 1.84
C PRO A 251 -20.51 6.79 1.43
N PHE A 252 -20.47 5.58 1.98
CA PHE A 252 -21.54 4.58 1.87
C PHE A 252 -21.64 3.75 3.14
N PHE A 253 -22.76 3.03 3.28
CA PHE A 253 -23.10 2.31 4.50
C PHE A 253 -23.21 0.81 4.22
N ALA A 254 -22.76 0.02 5.19
CA ALA A 254 -22.96 -1.42 5.21
C ALA A 254 -23.54 -1.86 6.56
N ARG A 255 -24.33 -2.94 6.58
CA ARG A 255 -24.92 -3.47 7.81
C ARG A 255 -23.81 -3.82 8.79
N PHE A 256 -24.02 -3.48 10.06
CA PHE A 256 -23.04 -3.84 11.08
C PHE A 256 -23.06 -5.35 11.33
N ASN A 257 -21.96 -6.01 10.95
CA ASN A 257 -21.67 -7.39 11.31
C ASN A 257 -20.45 -7.41 12.25
N PRO A 258 -20.62 -7.81 13.53
CA PRO A 258 -19.52 -7.81 14.50
C PRO A 258 -18.43 -8.84 14.18
N ARG A 259 -18.71 -9.81 13.28
CA ARG A 259 -17.79 -10.85 12.87
C ARG A 259 -17.16 -10.59 11.50
N ALA A 260 -17.58 -9.54 10.79
CA ALA A 260 -16.99 -9.22 9.50
C ALA A 260 -15.51 -8.85 9.67
N THR A 261 -14.64 -9.56 8.97
CA THR A 261 -13.19 -9.35 8.91
C THR A 261 -12.75 -8.86 7.54
N TRP A 262 -13.61 -8.94 6.52
CA TRP A 262 -13.33 -8.46 5.16
C TRP A 262 -14.57 -7.86 4.48
N PHE A 263 -14.35 -7.18 3.35
CA PHE A 263 -15.38 -6.42 2.64
C PHE A 263 -16.50 -7.29 2.04
N ASP A 264 -16.17 -8.49 1.56
CA ASP A 264 -17.14 -9.42 0.95
C ASP A 264 -18.15 -10.03 1.94
N GLN A 265 -17.94 -9.80 3.24
CA GLN A 265 -18.84 -10.21 4.33
C GLN A 265 -19.81 -9.09 4.73
N LEU A 266 -19.77 -7.95 4.02
CA LEU A 266 -20.61 -6.79 4.29
C LEU A 266 -21.79 -6.75 3.31
N GLU A 267 -22.95 -6.37 3.83
CA GLU A 267 -24.18 -6.20 3.07
C GLU A 267 -24.57 -4.71 3.02
N PRO A 268 -25.24 -4.24 1.97
CA PRO A 268 -25.82 -2.89 1.94
C PRO A 268 -26.77 -2.64 3.12
N ALA A 269 -26.75 -1.41 3.65
CA ALA A 269 -27.57 -0.98 4.78
C ALA A 269 -28.65 0.02 4.37
N LEU A 270 -29.52 0.41 5.31
CA LEU A 270 -30.49 1.50 5.16
C LEU A 270 -31.53 1.27 4.05
N GLY A 271 -31.91 0.01 3.83
CA GLY A 271 -32.91 -0.39 2.84
C GLY A 271 -32.41 -0.47 1.40
N GLU A 272 -31.10 -0.31 1.17
CA GLU A 272 -30.48 -0.53 -0.14
C GLU A 272 -30.32 -2.03 -0.41
N ASP A 273 -30.53 -2.44 -1.67
CA ASP A 273 -30.34 -3.83 -2.12
C ASP A 273 -28.93 -4.08 -2.68
N HIS A 274 -28.21 -3.03 -3.05
CA HIS A 274 -26.89 -3.10 -3.69
C HIS A 274 -26.01 -1.92 -3.27
N PHE A 275 -24.70 -2.11 -3.29
CA PHE A 275 -23.78 -0.98 -3.19
C PHE A 275 -23.78 -0.17 -4.49
N PHE A 276 -23.59 1.14 -4.41
CA PHE A 276 -23.67 2.06 -5.56
C PHE A 276 -22.68 1.77 -6.72
N PHE A 277 -21.70 0.88 -6.53
CA PHE A 277 -20.74 0.45 -7.55
C PHE A 277 -21.08 -0.92 -8.17
N GLU A 278 -22.10 -1.60 -7.65
CA GLU A 278 -22.63 -2.86 -8.19
C GLU A 278 -23.57 -2.56 -9.36
N GLY A 279 -23.56 -3.42 -10.39
CA GLY A 279 -24.39 -3.24 -11.60
C GLY A 279 -23.95 -2.14 -12.57
N VAL A 280 -22.92 -1.35 -12.24
CA VAL A 280 -22.39 -0.33 -13.16
C VAL A 280 -21.61 -1.02 -14.29
N ARG A 281 -22.18 -0.96 -15.51
CA ARG A 281 -21.58 -1.46 -16.75
C ARG A 281 -20.18 -0.87 -16.94
N GLU A 282 -19.25 -1.66 -17.46
CA GLU A 282 -17.93 -1.15 -17.82
C GLU A 282 -18.07 0.02 -18.79
N ARG A 283 -17.50 1.17 -18.40
CA ARG A 283 -17.43 2.34 -19.28
C ARG A 283 -16.53 2.05 -20.46
N THR A 284 -16.93 2.53 -21.63
CA THR A 284 -16.14 2.36 -22.85
C THR A 284 -14.80 3.10 -22.72
N PRO A 285 -13.76 2.73 -23.50
CA PRO A 285 -12.49 3.46 -23.53
C PRO A 285 -12.66 4.98 -23.76
N GLU A 286 -13.69 5.38 -24.49
CA GLU A 286 -14.05 6.79 -24.77
C GLU A 286 -14.52 7.54 -23.53
N GLU A 287 -15.38 6.93 -22.71
CA GLU A 287 -15.89 7.52 -21.47
C GLU A 287 -14.80 7.60 -20.38
N LYS A 288 -13.78 6.74 -20.45
CA LYS A 288 -12.60 6.80 -19.57
C LYS A 288 -11.68 7.97 -19.90
N ARG A 289 -11.58 8.37 -21.19
CA ARG A 289 -10.76 9.51 -21.64
C ARG A 289 -11.30 10.86 -21.16
N LEU A 290 -12.62 11.03 -21.07
CA LEU A 290 -13.26 12.28 -20.62
C LEU A 290 -13.11 12.58 -19.12
N LEU A 291 -12.70 11.60 -18.31
CA LEU A 291 -12.67 11.69 -16.84
C LEU A 291 -11.30 11.36 -16.24
N ALA A 292 -10.23 11.35 -17.05
CA ALA A 292 -8.90 10.90 -16.67
C ALA A 292 -8.32 11.69 -15.47
N LEU A 293 -8.60 11.22 -14.27
CA LEU A 293 -7.72 11.34 -13.11
C LEU A 293 -6.90 10.03 -13.03
N PRO A 294 -5.59 10.11 -12.78
CA PRO A 294 -4.72 8.95 -12.81
C PRO A 294 -5.06 8.00 -11.65
N VAL A 295 -5.73 6.88 -11.96
CA VAL A 295 -5.86 5.76 -11.03
C VAL A 295 -4.87 4.69 -11.49
N ALA A 296 -3.60 4.88 -11.13
CA ALA A 296 -2.58 3.83 -11.24
C ALA A 296 -2.55 3.01 -9.94
N SER A 297 -2.55 1.68 -10.08
CA SER A 297 -2.34 0.70 -9.00
C SER A 297 -0.85 0.54 -8.70
#